data_AF-A0A530BMR6-F1
#
_entry.id   AF-A0A530BMR6-F1
#
_cell.length_a   1.000
_cell.length_b   1.000
_cell.length_c   1.000
_cell.angle_alpha   90.00
_cell.angle_beta   90.00
_cell.angle_gamma   90.00
#
_symmetry.space_group_name_H-M   'P 1'
#
loop_
_entity.id
_entity.type
_entity.pdbx_description
1 polymer ?
#
loop_
_entity_poly.entity_id
_entity_poly.type
_entity_poly.pdbx_seq_one_letter_code
_entity_poly.pdbx_strand_id
1 'polypeptide(L)'
;MSAFFINRPIFAWVIAIVIMLGGLLALRSLPISQYPQIAPTTVNISASYPGADAQTVENSVTKVIEQGMTGIDNLDYMTATSTSTGQASITLTFTSGANADTAQVQTQNKLQLVQSQLPQVVQSNGITVSKSSTGFLMVIGFVSSDGKMNSTDLADYVDSTVNDTLKRVEGVGSTQLFGSGYAMRIWLDPDKLAQYSLMPSDVATAIEAQNTQVSAGQLGGLPARKGQQLNATVTAKSRLQTAEQFRNIILKSNTDGSLVRLNDVARVE
;
A
#
# COMPACT_ATOMS: atom_id res chain seq x y z
N MET A 1 -44.06 39.55 -26.33
CA MET A 1 -44.05 38.74 -25.09
C MET A 1 -44.52 39.53 -23.88
N SER A 2 -44.04 40.75 -23.65
CA SER A 2 -44.38 41.55 -22.45
C SER A 2 -45.88 41.81 -22.30
N ALA A 3 -46.60 42.18 -23.37
CA ALA A 3 -48.05 42.39 -23.35
C ALA A 3 -48.88 41.14 -23.00
N PHE A 4 -48.36 39.94 -23.26
CA PHE A 4 -49.03 38.67 -22.93
C PHE A 4 -49.01 38.38 -21.43
N PHE A 5 -47.87 38.63 -20.77
CA PHE A 5 -47.73 38.45 -19.33
C PHE A 5 -48.43 39.56 -18.51
N ILE A 6 -48.55 40.78 -19.07
CA ILE A 6 -49.34 41.88 -18.48
C ILE A 6 -50.83 41.51 -18.39
N ASN A 7 -51.37 40.90 -19.46
CA ASN A 7 -52.78 40.48 -19.50
C ASN A 7 -53.04 39.13 -18.78
N ARG A 8 -51.98 38.42 -18.33
CA ARG A 8 -52.07 37.13 -17.62
C ARG A 8 -51.10 37.07 -16.42
N PRO A 9 -51.33 37.87 -15.36
CA PRO A 9 -50.41 37.98 -14.23
C PRO A 9 -50.23 36.68 -13.45
N ILE A 10 -51.28 35.84 -13.36
CA ILE A 10 -51.20 34.52 -12.69
C ILE A 10 -50.21 33.60 -13.42
N PHE A 11 -50.21 33.61 -14.76
CA PHE A 11 -49.30 32.77 -15.55
C PHE A 11 -47.83 33.18 -15.38
N ALA A 12 -47.56 34.49 -15.28
CA ALA A 12 -46.23 35.01 -14.95
C ALA A 12 -45.74 34.52 -13.58
N TRP A 13 -46.62 34.55 -12.56
CA TRP A 13 -46.32 34.02 -11.22
C TRP A 13 -46.07 32.52 -11.21
N VAL A 14 -46.84 31.74 -11.98
CA VAL A 14 -46.62 30.29 -12.10
C VAL A 14 -45.23 29.99 -12.66
N ILE A 15 -44.81 30.67 -13.73
CA ILE A 15 -43.46 30.48 -14.29
C ILE A 15 -42.38 30.89 -13.27
N ALA A 16 -42.55 32.03 -12.58
CA ALA A 16 -41.62 32.47 -11.56
C ALA A 16 -41.49 31.44 -10.42
N ILE A 17 -42.61 30.89 -9.96
CA ILE A 17 -42.64 29.85 -8.92
C ILE A 17 -41.96 28.58 -9.43
N VAL A 18 -42.24 28.13 -10.66
CA VAL A 18 -41.59 26.95 -11.25
C VAL A 18 -40.07 27.13 -11.35
N ILE A 19 -39.60 28.31 -11.77
CA ILE A 19 -38.16 28.62 -11.83
C ILE A 19 -37.55 28.65 -10.42
N MET A 20 -38.21 29.28 -9.44
CA MET A 20 -37.73 29.30 -8.05
C MET A 20 -37.68 27.89 -7.44
N LEU A 21 -38.68 27.05 -7.72
CA LEU A 21 -38.75 25.68 -7.23
C LEU A 21 -37.65 24.82 -7.90
N GLY A 22 -37.41 25.01 -9.19
CA GLY A 22 -36.28 24.41 -9.91
C GLY A 22 -34.92 24.85 -9.35
N GLY A 23 -34.75 26.15 -9.07
CA GLY A 23 -33.55 26.69 -8.43
C GLY A 23 -33.33 26.12 -7.02
N LEU A 24 -34.39 26.00 -6.22
CA LEU A 24 -34.32 25.43 -4.88
C LEU A 24 -33.93 23.95 -4.89
N LEU A 25 -34.43 23.19 -5.87
CA LEU A 25 -34.02 21.80 -6.08
C LEU A 25 -32.56 21.70 -6.53
N ALA A 26 -32.11 22.58 -7.43
CA ALA A 26 -30.72 22.62 -7.89
C ALA A 26 -29.74 22.99 -6.76
N LEU A 27 -30.12 23.91 -5.86
CA LEU A 27 -29.31 24.26 -4.68
C LEU A 27 -29.07 23.08 -3.74
N ARG A 28 -29.93 22.05 -3.75
CA ARG A 28 -29.76 20.84 -2.94
C ARG A 28 -28.84 19.80 -3.58
N SER A 29 -28.69 19.80 -4.90
CA SER A 29 -27.85 18.83 -5.63
C SER A 29 -26.50 19.38 -6.08
N LEU A 30 -26.33 20.69 -6.11
CA LEU A 30 -25.09 21.33 -6.56
C LEU A 30 -23.93 21.05 -5.59
N PRO A 31 -22.81 20.50 -6.06
CA PRO A 31 -21.60 20.35 -5.26
C PRO A 31 -21.06 21.72 -4.84
N ILE A 32 -20.65 21.83 -3.57
CA ILE A 32 -20.01 23.03 -3.03
C ILE A 32 -18.50 22.81 -3.06
N SER A 33 -17.77 23.73 -3.69
CA SER A 33 -16.30 23.73 -3.73
C SER A 33 -15.77 25.14 -3.55
N GLN A 34 -14.55 25.28 -3.01
CA GLN A 34 -13.94 26.60 -2.81
C GLN A 34 -13.50 27.23 -4.13
N TYR A 35 -12.97 26.41 -5.03
CA TYR A 35 -12.54 26.78 -6.38
C TYR A 35 -12.88 25.63 -7.34
N PRO A 36 -13.08 25.92 -8.63
CA PRO A 36 -13.09 24.88 -9.65
C PRO A 36 -11.72 24.17 -9.69
N GLN A 37 -11.71 22.91 -10.08
CA GLN A 37 -10.47 22.14 -10.19
C GLN A 37 -9.64 22.67 -11.37
N ILE A 38 -8.65 23.52 -11.05
CA ILE A 38 -7.68 24.07 -12.02
C ILE A 38 -6.31 23.39 -11.93
N ALA A 39 -6.09 22.55 -10.92
CA ALA A 39 -4.84 21.85 -10.73
C ALA A 39 -4.66 20.75 -11.81
N PRO A 40 -3.45 20.61 -12.37
CA PRO A 40 -3.17 19.55 -13.33
C PRO A 40 -3.33 18.17 -12.68
N THR A 41 -3.72 17.18 -13.49
CA THR A 41 -3.77 15.79 -13.04
C THR A 41 -2.37 15.28 -12.77
N THR A 42 -2.13 14.66 -11.61
CA THR A 42 -0.83 14.03 -11.32
C THR A 42 -0.98 12.57 -10.90
N VAL A 43 -0.05 11.75 -11.37
CA VAL A 43 0.08 10.33 -11.00
C VAL A 43 1.44 10.14 -10.35
N ASN A 44 1.44 9.58 -9.15
CA ASN A 44 2.67 9.29 -8.42
C ASN A 44 2.93 7.77 -8.42
N ILE A 45 4.17 7.41 -8.73
CA ILE A 45 4.73 6.07 -8.61
C ILE A 45 5.68 6.08 -7.41
N SER A 46 5.45 5.20 -6.45
CA SER A 46 6.28 5.05 -5.27
C SER A 46 6.83 3.63 -5.18
N ALA A 47 8.15 3.51 -4.97
CA ALA A 47 8.85 2.25 -4.82
C ALA A 47 9.88 2.34 -3.66
N SER A 48 10.17 1.20 -3.04
CA SER A 48 11.12 1.09 -1.94
C SER A 48 12.17 0.02 -2.21
N TYR A 49 13.43 0.40 -2.10
CA TYR A 49 14.60 -0.48 -2.11
C TYR A 49 15.34 -0.34 -0.77
N PRO A 50 14.90 -1.07 0.28
CA PRO A 50 15.51 -1.01 1.59
C PRO A 50 17.00 -1.35 1.55
N GLY A 51 17.82 -0.51 2.19
CA GLY A 51 19.28 -0.71 2.28
C GLY A 51 20.09 -0.20 1.09
N ALA A 52 19.45 0.34 0.04
CA ALA A 52 20.14 0.98 -1.07
C ALA A 52 20.38 2.48 -0.79
N ASP A 53 21.52 3.00 -1.24
CA ASP A 53 21.81 4.43 -1.24
C ASP A 53 21.10 5.14 -2.41
N ALA A 54 21.02 6.47 -2.34
CA ALA A 54 20.27 7.27 -3.32
C ALA A 54 20.73 7.02 -4.77
N GLN A 55 22.05 6.84 -5.01
CA GLN A 55 22.59 6.61 -6.33
C GLN A 55 22.18 5.24 -6.88
N THR A 56 22.20 4.20 -6.04
CA THR A 56 21.75 2.86 -6.44
C THR A 56 20.26 2.84 -6.77
N VAL A 57 19.43 3.52 -5.95
CA VAL A 57 17.99 3.68 -6.20
C VAL A 57 17.75 4.40 -7.53
N GLU A 58 18.45 5.51 -7.77
CA GLU A 58 18.33 6.27 -9.01
C GLU A 58 18.62 5.42 -10.25
N ASN A 59 19.73 4.68 -10.26
CA ASN A 59 20.16 3.95 -11.44
C ASN A 59 19.37 2.64 -11.65
N SER A 60 19.00 1.95 -10.58
CA SER A 60 18.39 0.62 -10.66
C SER A 60 16.87 0.64 -10.66
N VAL A 61 16.25 1.73 -10.18
CA VAL A 61 14.79 1.84 -10.04
C VAL A 61 14.28 3.05 -10.80
N THR A 62 14.71 4.25 -10.40
CA THR A 62 14.14 5.50 -10.91
C THR A 62 14.31 5.63 -12.41
N LYS A 63 15.54 5.54 -12.93
CA LYS A 63 15.83 5.65 -14.36
C LYS A 63 15.14 4.57 -15.20
N VAL A 64 15.04 3.35 -14.68
CA VAL A 64 14.36 2.23 -15.36
C VAL A 64 12.87 2.54 -15.54
N ILE A 65 12.23 3.05 -14.48
CA ILE A 65 10.82 3.45 -14.55
C ILE A 65 10.67 4.66 -15.49
N GLU A 66 11.50 5.70 -15.34
CA GLU A 66 11.46 6.91 -16.18
C GLU A 66 11.59 6.59 -17.68
N GLN A 67 12.53 5.73 -18.06
CA GLN A 67 12.71 5.30 -19.45
C GLN A 67 11.48 4.53 -19.98
N GLY A 68 10.78 3.80 -19.11
CA GLY A 68 9.51 3.14 -19.42
C GLY A 68 8.34 4.10 -19.61
N MET A 69 8.38 5.32 -19.03
CA MET A 69 7.29 6.30 -19.05
C MET A 69 7.21 7.12 -20.35
N THR A 70 7.46 6.49 -21.49
CA THR A 70 7.42 7.15 -22.81
C THR A 70 6.13 6.84 -23.57
N GLY A 71 5.65 7.81 -24.35
CA GLY A 71 4.42 7.66 -25.14
C GLY A 71 3.17 7.51 -24.26
N ILE A 72 3.10 8.29 -23.19
CA ILE A 72 1.90 8.48 -22.37
C ILE A 72 1.19 9.73 -22.88
N ASP A 73 -0.13 9.65 -23.09
CA ASP A 73 -0.89 10.76 -23.66
C ASP A 73 -1.05 11.89 -22.63
N ASN A 74 -0.99 13.13 -23.11
CA ASN A 74 -1.16 14.34 -22.29
C ASN A 74 -0.16 14.49 -21.14
N LEU A 75 0.96 13.76 -21.17
CA LEU A 75 2.06 13.96 -20.24
C LEU A 75 2.71 15.32 -20.54
N ASP A 76 2.77 16.19 -19.52
CA ASP A 76 3.40 17.50 -19.62
C ASP A 76 4.87 17.40 -19.20
N TYR A 77 5.11 16.97 -17.96
CA TYR A 77 6.45 16.73 -17.45
C TYR A 77 6.46 15.63 -16.39
N MET A 78 7.66 15.13 -16.10
CA MET A 78 7.92 14.14 -15.08
C MET A 78 9.02 14.64 -14.16
N THR A 79 8.85 14.45 -12.86
CA THR A 79 9.86 14.72 -11.85
C THR A 79 10.08 13.46 -11.03
N ALA A 80 11.33 13.13 -10.73
CA ALA A 80 11.65 12.00 -9.87
C ALA A 80 12.57 12.42 -8.72
N THR A 81 12.49 11.68 -7.62
CA THR A 81 13.32 11.88 -6.44
C THR A 81 13.73 10.52 -5.89
N SER A 82 15.03 10.36 -5.70
CA SER A 82 15.64 9.22 -5.03
C SER A 82 16.26 9.68 -3.72
N THR A 83 16.05 8.93 -2.65
CA THR A 83 16.51 9.29 -1.31
C THR A 83 17.44 8.23 -0.74
N SER A 84 18.30 8.62 0.20
CA SER A 84 19.24 7.70 0.88
C SER A 84 18.57 6.71 1.82
N THR A 85 17.27 6.83 2.04
CA THR A 85 16.46 5.86 2.80
C THR A 85 15.98 4.70 1.93
N GLY A 86 16.36 4.66 0.65
CA GLY A 86 15.94 3.63 -0.29
C GLY A 86 14.63 3.93 -1.02
N GLN A 87 14.06 5.13 -0.85
CA GLN A 87 12.76 5.48 -1.44
C GLN A 87 12.91 6.18 -2.79
N ALA A 88 12.15 5.72 -3.78
CA ALA A 88 11.99 6.34 -5.08
C ALA A 88 10.55 6.87 -5.24
N SER A 89 10.41 8.12 -5.66
CA SER A 89 9.13 8.73 -5.99
C SER A 89 9.21 9.40 -7.35
N ILE A 90 8.30 9.05 -8.25
CA ILE A 90 8.22 9.60 -9.60
C ILE A 90 6.82 10.18 -9.78
N THR A 91 6.75 11.47 -10.06
CA THR A 91 5.50 12.20 -10.27
C THR A 91 5.39 12.56 -11.74
N LEU A 92 4.35 12.06 -12.38
CA LEU A 92 3.96 12.41 -13.75
C LEU A 92 2.88 13.48 -13.66
N THR A 93 3.14 14.65 -14.23
CA THR A 93 2.18 15.74 -14.33
C THR A 93 1.62 15.81 -15.73
N PHE A 94 0.29 15.84 -15.82
CA PHE A 94 -0.45 15.83 -17.06
C PHE A 94 -1.10 17.19 -17.33
N THR A 95 -1.41 17.47 -18.59
CA THR A 95 -2.12 18.69 -18.97
C THR A 95 -3.55 18.70 -18.40
N SER A 96 -4.17 19.88 -18.32
CA SER A 96 -5.53 20.06 -17.76
C SER A 96 -6.64 19.33 -18.52
N GLY A 97 -6.38 18.88 -19.75
CA GLY A 97 -7.32 18.08 -20.55
C GLY A 97 -7.25 16.57 -20.28
N ALA A 98 -6.26 16.11 -19.50
CA ALA A 98 -6.05 14.69 -19.23
C ALA A 98 -7.08 14.13 -18.24
N ASN A 99 -7.71 13.01 -18.61
CA ASN A 99 -8.53 12.24 -17.68
C ASN A 99 -7.64 11.48 -16.69
N ALA A 100 -7.90 11.63 -15.39
CA ALA A 100 -7.09 11.02 -14.34
C ALA A 100 -7.13 9.49 -14.29
N ASP A 101 -8.27 8.86 -14.63
CA ASP A 101 -8.38 7.40 -14.73
C ASP A 101 -7.52 6.88 -15.89
N THR A 102 -7.63 7.51 -17.07
CA THR A 102 -6.85 7.13 -18.24
C THR A 102 -5.35 7.33 -17.99
N ALA A 103 -4.95 8.46 -17.40
CA ALA A 103 -3.57 8.74 -17.04
C ALA A 103 -2.99 7.68 -16.09
N GLN A 104 -3.74 7.29 -15.05
CA GLN A 104 -3.32 6.24 -14.13
C GLN A 104 -3.15 4.89 -14.84
N VAL A 105 -4.14 4.49 -15.66
CA VAL A 105 -4.10 3.21 -16.39
C VAL A 105 -2.95 3.18 -17.39
N GLN A 106 -2.72 4.26 -18.13
CA GLN A 106 -1.57 4.35 -19.06
C GLN A 106 -0.24 4.25 -18.32
N THR A 107 -0.10 4.96 -17.20
CA THR A 107 1.10 4.90 -16.35
C THR A 107 1.34 3.48 -15.83
N GLN A 108 0.29 2.81 -15.35
CA GLN A 108 0.38 1.45 -14.85
C GLN A 108 0.74 0.44 -15.95
N ASN A 109 0.15 0.58 -17.15
CA ASN A 109 0.48 -0.26 -18.29
C ASN A 109 1.95 -0.11 -18.71
N LYS A 110 2.47 1.12 -18.70
CA LYS A 110 3.88 1.38 -18.99
C LYS A 110 4.80 0.83 -17.91
N LEU A 111 4.41 0.96 -16.64
CA LEU A 111 5.18 0.44 -15.50
C LEU A 111 5.31 -1.08 -15.57
N GLN A 112 4.25 -1.80 -15.94
CA GLN A 112 4.28 -3.26 -16.08
C GLN A 112 5.32 -3.74 -17.11
N LEU A 113 5.58 -2.96 -18.17
CA LEU A 113 6.56 -3.33 -19.21
C LEU A 113 8.00 -3.32 -18.71
N VAL A 114 8.30 -2.48 -17.72
CA VAL A 114 9.64 -2.33 -17.15
C VAL A 114 9.79 -2.98 -15.79
N GLN A 115 8.70 -3.46 -15.18
CA GLN A 115 8.71 -4.05 -13.84
C GLN A 115 9.68 -5.23 -13.71
N SER A 116 9.83 -6.04 -14.76
CA SER A 116 10.75 -7.20 -14.78
C SER A 116 12.23 -6.80 -14.75
N GLN A 117 12.57 -5.57 -15.12
CA GLN A 117 13.93 -5.04 -15.12
C GLN A 117 14.33 -4.50 -13.73
N LEU A 118 13.36 -4.34 -12.82
CA LEU A 118 13.61 -3.83 -11.48
C LEU A 118 14.18 -4.93 -10.57
N PRO A 119 14.98 -4.57 -9.55
CA PRO A 119 15.47 -5.52 -8.56
C PRO A 119 14.32 -6.30 -7.88
N GLN A 120 14.54 -7.59 -7.64
CA GLN A 120 13.50 -8.47 -7.10
C GLN A 120 12.98 -8.01 -5.74
N VAL A 121 13.84 -7.44 -4.88
CA VAL A 121 13.45 -6.85 -3.59
C VAL A 121 12.41 -5.73 -3.75
N VAL A 122 12.56 -4.89 -4.77
CA VAL A 122 11.61 -3.80 -5.06
C VAL A 122 10.29 -4.37 -5.57
N GLN A 123 10.34 -5.36 -6.45
CA GLN A 123 9.13 -6.04 -6.94
C GLN A 123 8.36 -6.71 -5.80
N SER A 124 9.06 -7.39 -4.88
CA SER A 124 8.46 -8.05 -3.72
C SER A 124 7.86 -7.08 -2.70
N ASN A 125 8.47 -5.91 -2.50
CA ASN A 125 7.88 -4.86 -1.66
C ASN A 125 6.64 -4.19 -2.27
N GLY A 126 6.44 -4.37 -3.59
CA GLY A 126 5.34 -3.77 -4.33
C GLY A 126 5.64 -2.33 -4.73
N ILE A 127 5.09 -1.95 -5.89
CA ILE A 127 5.17 -0.60 -6.44
C ILE A 127 3.77 -0.03 -6.42
N THR A 128 3.59 1.14 -5.82
CA THR A 128 2.28 1.77 -5.69
C THR A 128 2.14 2.86 -6.75
N VAL A 129 1.02 2.83 -7.47
CA VAL A 129 0.63 3.88 -8.42
C VAL A 129 -0.65 4.51 -7.91
N SER A 130 -0.60 5.80 -7.59
CA SER A 130 -1.74 6.53 -7.04
C SER A 130 -1.96 7.86 -7.76
N LYS A 131 -3.22 8.29 -7.82
CA LYS A 131 -3.55 9.67 -8.20
C LYS A 131 -3.24 10.55 -7.00
N SER A 132 -2.30 11.46 -7.16
CA SER A 132 -1.89 12.34 -6.07
C SER A 132 -2.41 13.75 -6.30
N SER A 133 -2.78 14.39 -5.20
CA SER A 133 -2.84 15.84 -5.11
C SER A 133 -1.75 16.25 -4.13
N THR A 134 -1.03 17.33 -4.41
CA THR A 134 0.15 17.77 -3.63
C THR A 134 -0.17 18.28 -2.21
N GLY A 135 -1.41 18.14 -1.73
CA GLY A 135 -1.84 18.57 -0.40
C GLY A 135 -2.62 17.52 0.38
N PHE A 136 -2.47 17.54 1.71
CA PHE A 136 -3.33 16.78 2.62
C PHE A 136 -4.69 17.47 2.73
N LEU A 137 -5.77 16.73 2.46
CA LEU A 137 -7.14 17.20 2.75
C LEU A 137 -7.37 17.35 4.26
N MET A 138 -6.86 16.38 5.04
CA MET A 138 -7.00 16.32 6.49
C MET A 138 -5.88 15.45 7.07
N VAL A 139 -5.50 15.72 8.32
CA VAL A 139 -4.68 14.83 9.14
C VAL A 139 -5.51 14.38 10.34
N ILE A 140 -5.66 13.07 10.51
CA ILE A 140 -6.41 12.48 11.62
C ILE A 140 -5.41 12.02 12.67
N GLY A 141 -5.43 12.66 13.85
CA GLY A 141 -4.59 12.31 14.98
C GLY A 141 -5.27 11.31 15.91
N PHE A 142 -4.55 10.25 16.30
CA PHE A 142 -4.99 9.29 17.30
C PHE A 142 -4.19 9.49 18.58
N VAL A 143 -4.87 9.52 19.73
CA VAL A 143 -4.26 9.70 21.05
C VAL A 143 -4.88 8.74 22.05
N SER A 144 -4.04 8.12 22.89
CA SER A 144 -4.50 7.28 24.00
C SER A 144 -4.90 8.18 25.17
N SER A 145 -6.17 8.12 25.57
CA SER A 145 -6.71 8.89 26.70
C SER A 145 -6.25 8.35 28.06
N ASP A 146 -5.92 7.06 28.15
CA ASP A 146 -5.49 6.39 29.37
C ASP A 146 -3.96 6.16 29.45
N GLY A 147 -3.22 6.56 28.42
CA GLY A 147 -1.77 6.42 28.35
C GLY A 147 -1.26 4.99 28.20
N LYS A 148 -2.13 4.00 27.96
CA LYS A 148 -1.73 2.59 27.85
C LYS A 148 -1.10 2.24 26.50
N MET A 149 -1.39 3.01 25.46
CA MET A 149 -0.86 2.80 24.12
C MET A 149 0.22 3.83 23.83
N ASN A 150 1.41 3.36 23.48
CA ASN A 150 2.47 4.24 22.98
C ASN A 150 2.24 4.60 21.50
N SER A 151 3.13 5.40 20.92
CA SER A 151 3.02 5.82 19.52
C SER A 151 3.03 4.65 18.53
N THR A 152 3.76 3.58 18.83
CA THR A 152 3.84 2.39 17.98
C THR A 152 2.56 1.55 18.08
N ASP A 153 2.01 1.38 19.29
CA ASP A 153 0.71 0.72 19.51
C ASP A 153 -0.40 1.43 18.73
N LEU A 154 -0.42 2.77 18.79
CA LEU A 154 -1.40 3.58 18.07
C LEU A 154 -1.20 3.48 16.55
N ALA A 155 0.04 3.53 16.07
CA ALA A 155 0.33 3.41 14.64
C ALA A 155 -0.08 2.03 14.10
N ASP A 156 0.17 0.95 14.85
CA ASP A 156 -0.26 -0.40 14.50
C ASP A 156 -1.78 -0.55 14.51
N TYR A 157 -2.47 0.00 15.50
CA TYR A 157 -3.92 0.01 15.52
C TYR A 157 -4.51 0.72 14.30
N VAL A 158 -3.96 1.88 13.94
CA VAL A 158 -4.39 2.64 12.76
C VAL A 158 -4.12 1.85 11.49
N ASP A 159 -2.93 1.26 11.33
CA ASP A 159 -2.58 0.52 10.12
C ASP A 159 -3.42 -0.74 9.94
N SER A 160 -3.56 -1.54 11.00
CA SER A 160 -4.24 -2.84 10.96
C SER A 160 -5.76 -2.76 10.87
N THR A 161 -6.38 -1.72 11.46
CA THR A 161 -7.83 -1.66 11.65
C THR A 161 -8.48 -0.53 10.84
N VAL A 162 -7.83 0.62 10.76
CA VAL A 162 -8.46 1.85 10.26
C VAL A 162 -8.04 2.18 8.82
N ASN A 163 -6.74 2.05 8.51
CA ASN A 163 -6.13 2.51 7.28
C ASN A 163 -6.79 1.90 6.03
N ASP A 164 -7.02 0.58 6.04
CA ASP A 164 -7.66 -0.12 4.92
C ASP A 164 -9.13 0.24 4.74
N THR A 165 -9.82 0.61 5.81
CA THR A 165 -11.19 1.11 5.73
C THR A 165 -11.21 2.51 5.13
N LEU A 166 -10.28 3.39 5.55
CA LEU A 166 -10.16 4.75 5.01
C LEU A 166 -9.77 4.77 3.53
N LYS A 167 -8.81 3.93 3.11
CA LYS A 167 -8.40 3.81 1.70
C LYS A 167 -9.54 3.44 0.75
N ARG A 168 -10.62 2.83 1.25
CA ARG A 168 -11.78 2.39 0.46
C ARG A 168 -12.92 3.40 0.45
N VAL A 169 -12.84 4.48 1.22
CA VAL A 169 -13.87 5.53 1.22
C VAL A 169 -13.81 6.30 -0.10
N GLU A 170 -14.97 6.50 -0.72
CA GLU A 170 -15.08 7.27 -1.95
C GLU A 170 -14.52 8.70 -1.77
N GLY A 171 -13.67 9.12 -2.70
CA GLY A 171 -12.99 10.42 -2.64
C GLY A 171 -11.63 10.41 -1.93
N VAL A 172 -11.23 9.31 -1.28
CA VAL A 172 -9.89 9.17 -0.72
C VAL A 172 -8.92 8.72 -1.83
N GLY A 173 -7.99 9.59 -2.22
CA GLY A 173 -6.98 9.29 -3.24
C GLY A 173 -5.79 8.48 -2.71
N SER A 174 -5.24 8.90 -1.58
CA SER A 174 -4.09 8.24 -0.93
C SER A 174 -4.10 8.52 0.57
N THR A 175 -3.63 7.58 1.37
CA THR A 175 -3.40 7.77 2.81
C THR A 175 -1.91 7.65 3.12
N GLN A 176 -1.43 8.51 4.03
CA GLN A 176 -0.08 8.43 4.57
C GLN A 176 -0.19 8.11 6.06
N LEU A 177 0.37 6.98 6.47
CA LEU A 177 0.51 6.65 7.88
C LEU A 177 1.74 7.39 8.45
N PHE A 178 1.55 8.14 9.53
CA PHE A 178 2.63 8.75 10.29
C PHE A 178 3.07 7.78 11.40
N GLY A 179 3.90 6.79 11.02
CA GLY A 179 4.32 5.69 11.88
C GLY A 179 4.50 4.42 11.08
N SER A 180 4.52 3.27 11.75
CA SER A 180 4.55 1.95 11.11
C SER A 180 3.74 0.96 11.92
N GLY A 181 3.07 0.02 11.25
CA GLY A 181 2.51 -1.15 11.90
C GLY A 181 3.57 -2.04 12.53
N TYR A 182 3.13 -3.02 13.32
CA TYR A 182 4.02 -3.98 13.93
C TYR A 182 4.68 -4.87 12.88
N ALA A 183 5.95 -5.13 13.10
CA ALA A 183 6.74 -6.10 12.36
C ALA A 183 7.54 -6.92 13.37
N MET A 184 7.65 -8.23 13.12
CA MET A 184 8.53 -9.10 13.91
C MET A 184 9.98 -8.65 13.70
N ARG A 185 10.60 -8.10 14.74
CA ARG A 185 11.97 -7.58 14.69
C ARG A 185 12.93 -8.58 15.30
N ILE A 186 13.94 -8.95 14.52
CA ILE A 186 14.97 -9.91 14.91
C ILE A 186 16.30 -9.16 14.92
N TRP A 187 16.74 -8.77 16.11
CA TRP A 187 17.98 -8.04 16.34
C TRP A 187 19.12 -9.03 16.54
N LEU A 188 19.91 -9.25 15.49
CA LEU A 188 21.03 -10.18 15.49
C LEU A 188 22.18 -9.67 16.38
N ASP A 189 22.76 -10.59 17.16
CA ASP A 189 23.94 -10.35 17.99
C ASP A 189 25.18 -10.90 17.26
N PRO A 190 26.09 -10.04 16.77
CA PRO A 190 27.23 -10.47 15.95
C PRO A 190 28.22 -11.35 16.73
N ASP A 191 28.40 -11.11 18.03
CA ASP A 191 29.34 -11.86 18.86
C ASP A 191 28.83 -13.29 19.09
N LYS A 192 27.53 -13.44 19.35
CA LYS A 192 26.90 -14.76 19.50
C LYS A 192 26.82 -15.51 18.18
N LEU A 193 26.52 -14.83 17.07
CA LEU A 193 26.58 -15.45 15.74
C LEU A 193 27.98 -16.02 15.44
N ALA A 194 29.04 -15.26 15.76
CA ALA A 194 30.42 -15.72 15.58
C ALA A 194 30.72 -16.95 16.46
N GLN A 195 30.27 -16.97 17.72
CA GLN A 195 30.47 -18.09 18.64
C GLN A 195 29.90 -19.42 18.10
N TYR A 196 28.76 -19.38 17.41
CA TYR A 196 28.14 -20.56 16.82
C TYR A 196 28.54 -20.82 15.35
N SER A 197 29.44 -19.99 14.81
CA SER A 197 29.85 -19.99 13.40
C SER A 197 28.65 -19.89 12.45
N LEU A 198 27.78 -18.90 12.72
CA LEU A 198 26.60 -18.59 11.93
C LEU A 198 26.76 -17.23 11.25
N MET A 199 26.23 -17.12 10.04
CA MET A 199 26.12 -15.87 9.30
C MET A 199 24.67 -15.35 9.32
N PRO A 200 24.43 -14.04 9.13
CA PRO A 200 23.08 -13.49 8.99
C PRO A 200 22.23 -14.20 7.91
N SER A 201 22.88 -14.68 6.84
CA SER A 201 22.23 -15.47 5.78
C SER A 201 21.64 -16.80 6.28
N ASP A 202 22.29 -17.43 7.26
CA ASP A 202 21.80 -18.69 7.84
C ASP A 202 20.52 -18.45 8.64
N VAL A 203 20.45 -17.32 9.34
CA VAL A 203 19.25 -16.91 10.08
C VAL A 203 18.10 -16.60 9.11
N ALA A 204 18.37 -15.84 8.04
CA ALA A 204 17.37 -15.55 7.02
C ALA A 204 16.81 -16.85 6.40
N THR A 205 17.69 -17.77 6.02
CA THR A 205 17.33 -19.07 5.45
C THR A 205 16.50 -19.91 6.42
N ALA A 206 16.88 -19.94 7.71
CA ALA A 206 16.14 -20.68 8.73
C ALA A 206 14.73 -20.11 8.96
N ILE A 207 14.58 -18.79 8.95
CA ILE A 207 13.28 -18.13 9.05
C ILE A 207 12.42 -18.47 7.83
N GLU A 208 12.95 -18.35 6.61
CA GLU A 208 12.20 -18.68 5.38
C GLU A 208 11.76 -20.15 5.34
N ALA A 209 12.61 -21.07 5.82
CA ALA A 209 12.30 -22.50 5.85
C ALA A 209 11.28 -22.90 6.93
N GLN A 210 11.25 -22.21 8.08
CA GLN A 210 10.41 -22.58 9.22
C GLN A 210 9.16 -21.73 9.38
N ASN A 211 9.17 -20.47 8.91
CA ASN A 211 8.02 -19.58 8.88
C ASN A 211 7.33 -19.62 7.51
N THR A 212 6.95 -20.82 7.08
CA THR A 212 6.27 -21.04 5.80
C THR A 212 4.87 -21.60 6.01
N GLN A 213 3.95 -21.23 5.12
CA GLN A 213 2.62 -21.81 5.05
C GLN A 213 2.65 -22.95 4.03
N VAL A 214 2.68 -24.19 4.48
CA VAL A 214 2.68 -25.35 3.58
C VAL A 214 1.24 -25.79 3.29
N SER A 215 0.91 -25.92 2.01
CA SER A 215 -0.34 -26.59 1.60
C SER A 215 -0.14 -28.10 1.69
N ALA A 216 -0.71 -28.73 2.71
CA ALA A 216 -0.63 -30.18 2.91
C ALA A 216 -1.81 -30.95 2.28
N GLY A 217 -2.66 -30.27 1.52
CA GLY A 217 -3.79 -30.88 0.82
C GLY A 217 -4.91 -31.32 1.78
N GLN A 218 -5.57 -32.42 1.44
CA GLN A 218 -6.74 -32.90 2.17
C GLN A 218 -6.82 -34.43 2.12
N LEU A 219 -7.23 -35.04 3.23
CA LEU A 219 -7.60 -36.45 3.30
C LEU A 219 -8.91 -36.66 2.53
N GLY A 220 -8.94 -37.68 1.67
CA GLY A 220 -10.10 -37.95 0.83
C GLY A 220 -10.34 -36.92 -0.28
N GLY A 221 -9.29 -36.17 -0.67
CA GLY A 221 -9.32 -35.33 -1.87
C GLY A 221 -9.44 -36.16 -3.15
N LEU A 222 -10.09 -35.60 -4.18
CA LEU A 222 -10.20 -36.28 -5.47
C LEU A 222 -8.83 -36.31 -6.19
N PRO A 223 -8.53 -37.42 -6.91
CA PRO A 223 -9.34 -38.62 -7.10
C PRO A 223 -9.30 -39.56 -5.88
N ALA A 224 -10.48 -39.83 -5.29
CA ALA A 224 -10.62 -40.65 -4.09
C ALA A 224 -11.16 -42.05 -4.42
N ARG A 225 -10.90 -43.03 -3.54
CA ARG A 225 -11.44 -44.40 -3.69
C ARG A 225 -12.96 -44.39 -3.57
N LYS A 226 -13.64 -45.25 -4.35
CA LYS A 226 -15.09 -45.41 -4.30
C LYS A 226 -15.53 -45.83 -2.89
N GLY A 227 -16.43 -45.06 -2.28
CA GLY A 227 -16.88 -45.27 -0.89
C GLY A 227 -16.13 -44.45 0.17
N GLN A 228 -15.19 -43.57 -0.21
CA GLN A 228 -14.55 -42.64 0.72
C GLN A 228 -15.59 -41.66 1.30
N GLN A 229 -15.85 -41.72 2.61
CA GLN A 229 -16.80 -40.86 3.31
C GLN A 229 -16.14 -39.70 4.07
N LEU A 230 -14.84 -39.78 4.36
CA LEU A 230 -14.10 -38.73 5.07
C LEU A 230 -13.43 -37.79 4.06
N ASN A 231 -13.75 -36.50 4.15
CA ASN A 231 -13.00 -35.42 3.52
C ASN A 231 -12.58 -34.41 4.60
N ALA A 232 -11.28 -34.21 4.78
CA ALA A 232 -10.76 -33.30 5.80
C ALA A 232 -9.49 -32.58 5.31
N THR A 233 -9.43 -31.27 5.47
CA THR A 233 -8.24 -30.48 5.14
C THR A 233 -7.08 -30.82 6.08
N VAL A 234 -5.90 -31.06 5.52
CA VAL A 234 -4.68 -31.25 6.30
C VAL A 234 -4.02 -29.89 6.49
N THR A 235 -4.03 -29.39 7.72
CA THR A 235 -3.27 -28.21 8.11
C THR A 235 -1.87 -28.64 8.56
N ALA A 236 -0.86 -28.24 7.79
CA ALA A 236 0.54 -28.35 8.20
C ALA A 236 0.97 -27.13 9.04
N LYS A 237 2.29 -26.98 9.27
CA LYS A 237 2.87 -25.79 9.89
C LYS A 237 2.30 -24.53 9.24
N SER A 238 1.75 -23.66 10.08
CA SER A 238 1.32 -22.32 9.70
C SER A 238 2.47 -21.33 9.91
N ARG A 239 2.32 -20.12 9.35
CA ARG A 239 3.20 -19.01 9.71
C ARG A 239 3.23 -18.80 11.22
N LEU A 240 4.40 -18.46 11.73
CA LEU A 240 4.63 -18.11 13.14
C LEU A 240 3.97 -16.76 13.42
N GLN A 241 3.37 -16.64 14.60
CA GLN A 241 2.57 -15.48 15.02
C GLN A 241 3.13 -14.78 16.25
N THR A 242 3.84 -15.50 17.13
CA THR A 242 4.32 -14.95 18.40
C THR A 242 5.85 -14.85 18.43
N ALA A 243 6.39 -13.86 19.15
CA ALA A 243 7.84 -13.73 19.32
C ALA A 243 8.48 -15.00 19.92
N GLU A 244 7.76 -15.72 20.79
CA GLU A 244 8.22 -16.99 21.36
C GLU A 244 8.37 -18.09 20.29
N GLN A 245 7.45 -18.16 19.33
CA GLN A 245 7.58 -19.10 18.21
C GLN A 245 8.81 -18.79 17.34
N PHE A 246 9.09 -17.51 17.09
CA PHE A 246 10.29 -17.09 16.37
C PHE A 246 11.57 -17.39 17.15
N ARG A 247 11.58 -17.15 18.48
CA ARG A 247 12.71 -17.50 19.36
C ARG A 247 13.09 -18.97 19.30
N ASN A 248 12.12 -19.84 19.04
CA ASN A 248 12.29 -21.29 18.96
C ASN A 248 12.71 -21.81 17.57
N ILE A 249 12.92 -20.93 16.59
CA ILE A 249 13.47 -21.32 15.28
C ILE A 249 14.83 -21.96 15.48
N ILE A 250 15.02 -23.14 14.91
CA ILE A 250 16.28 -23.90 15.00
C ILE A 250 17.21 -23.41 13.90
N LEU A 251 18.39 -22.93 14.26
CA LEU A 251 19.41 -22.45 13.32
C LEU A 251 20.41 -23.54 12.95
N LYS A 252 20.84 -24.31 13.94
CA LYS A 252 21.87 -25.35 13.77
C LYS A 252 21.68 -26.48 14.78
N SER A 253 22.01 -27.70 14.36
CA SER A 253 22.15 -28.85 15.26
C SER A 253 23.62 -29.23 15.31
N ASN A 254 24.19 -29.26 16.52
CA ASN A 254 25.56 -29.70 16.74
C ASN A 254 25.63 -31.24 16.82
N THR A 255 26.84 -31.79 16.66
CA THR A 255 27.09 -33.23 16.67
C THR A 255 26.86 -33.89 18.03
N ASP A 256 26.85 -33.11 19.11
CA ASP A 256 26.53 -33.53 20.47
C ASP A 256 25.01 -33.58 20.76
N GLY A 257 24.17 -33.24 19.78
CA GLY A 257 22.71 -33.17 19.92
C GLY A 257 22.20 -31.85 20.48
N SER A 258 23.07 -30.87 20.77
CA SER A 258 22.65 -29.53 21.16
C SER A 258 22.09 -28.76 19.96
N LEU A 259 21.04 -27.98 20.19
CA LEU A 259 20.38 -27.15 19.19
C LEU A 259 20.67 -25.69 19.47
N VAL A 260 21.09 -24.96 18.44
CA VAL A 260 21.20 -23.49 18.48
C VAL A 260 19.90 -22.92 17.95
N ARG A 261 19.22 -22.12 18.77
CA ARG A 261 17.95 -21.46 18.44
C ARG A 261 18.16 -19.99 18.14
N LEU A 262 17.14 -19.36 17.54
CA LEU A 262 17.20 -17.93 17.24
C LEU A 262 17.39 -17.07 18.50
N ASN A 263 16.78 -17.44 19.62
CA ASN A 263 16.96 -16.74 20.89
C ASN A 263 18.40 -16.75 21.41
N ASP A 264 19.22 -17.72 20.99
CA ASP A 264 20.61 -17.82 21.42
C ASP A 264 21.49 -16.80 20.70
N VAL A 265 21.06 -16.27 19.55
CA VAL A 265 21.87 -15.37 18.70
C VAL A 265 21.17 -14.05 18.36
N ALA A 266 19.92 -13.86 18.78
CA ALA A 266 19.15 -12.66 18.45
C ALA A 266 18.10 -12.32 19.51
N ARG A 267 17.82 -11.03 19.69
CA ARG A 267 16.65 -10.56 20.44
C ARG A 267 15.46 -10.47 19.49
N VAL A 268 14.34 -11.07 19.88
CA VAL A 268 13.11 -11.13 19.07
C VAL A 268 11.99 -10.40 19.80
N GLU A 269 11.36 -9.44 19.12
CA GLU A 269 10.21 -8.64 19.60
C GLU A 269 9.16 -8.42 18.51
#